data_AF-A0A2P9JYB4-F1
#
_entry.id   AF-A0A2P9JYB4-F1
#
_cell.length_a   1.000
_cell.length_b   1.000
_cell.length_c   1.000
_cell.angle_alpha   90.00
_cell.angle_beta   90.00
_cell.angle_gamma   90.00
#
_symmetry.space_group_name_H-M   'P 1'
#
loop_
_entity.id
_entity.type
_entity.pdbx_description
1 polymer ?
#
loop_
_entity_poly.entity_id
_entity_poly.type
_entity_poly.pdbx_seq_one_letter_code
_entity_poly.pdbx_strand_id
1 'polypeptide(L)'
;MKMMSSRILLMTGTIFTLITLYVFSIISALTEFELTPVGKLLIFFLSWLVMASATYLGFFILTTEMFYKELATMKTNLFRVFTEITDEDLRKEINAFSLQMLHEDYKITAAGFFIIDSKLFVTISAAICMYTTVLI
;
A
#
# COMPACT_ATOMS: atom_id res chain seq x y z
N MET A 1 -17.49 -2.79 3.29
CA MET A 1 -16.21 -2.06 3.06
C MET A 1 -15.53 -1.49 4.32
N LYS A 2 -16.24 -0.85 5.27
CA LYS A 2 -15.61 -0.21 6.46
C LYS A 2 -14.67 -1.12 7.28
N MET A 3 -15.04 -2.38 7.48
CA MET A 3 -14.24 -3.36 8.25
C MET A 3 -12.94 -3.77 7.55
N MET A 4 -12.92 -3.77 6.22
CA MET A 4 -11.72 -4.09 5.43
C MET A 4 -10.77 -2.88 5.41
N SER A 5 -11.33 -1.68 5.29
CA SER A 5 -10.62 -0.41 5.31
C SER A 5 -9.90 -0.15 6.66
N SER A 6 -10.52 -0.49 7.79
CA SER A 6 -9.88 -0.38 9.11
C SER A 6 -8.75 -1.40 9.33
N ARG A 7 -8.89 -2.62 8.80
CA ARG A 7 -7.83 -3.64 8.85
C ARG A 7 -6.60 -3.21 8.08
N ILE A 8 -6.79 -2.58 6.92
CA ILE A 8 -5.67 -2.08 6.12
C ILE A 8 -4.93 -0.96 6.85
N LEU A 9 -5.65 -0.01 7.47
CA LEU A 9 -5.02 1.02 8.30
C LEU A 9 -4.17 0.40 9.41
N LEU A 10 -4.73 -0.57 10.13
CA LEU A 10 -4.03 -1.24 11.23
C LEU A 10 -2.80 -1.99 10.72
N MET A 11 -2.89 -2.70 9.60
CA MET A 11 -1.75 -3.39 8.97
C MET A 11 -0.65 -2.41 8.53
N THR A 12 -1.00 -1.31 7.86
CA THR A 12 0.00 -0.32 7.43
C THR A 12 0.68 0.32 8.64
N GLY A 13 -0.09 0.67 9.68
CA GLY A 13 0.44 1.26 10.91
C GLY A 13 1.34 0.31 11.70
N THR A 14 0.97 -0.96 11.83
CA THR A 14 1.80 -1.96 12.53
C THR A 14 3.10 -2.22 11.78
N ILE A 15 3.06 -2.35 10.45
CA ILE A 15 4.28 -2.55 9.66
C ILE A 15 5.22 -1.34 9.78
N PHE A 16 4.69 -0.13 9.67
CA PHE A 16 5.49 1.09 9.85
C PHE A 16 6.16 1.14 11.23
N THR A 17 5.41 0.81 12.29
CA THR A 17 5.93 0.78 13.66
C THR A 17 7.02 -0.30 13.84
N LEU A 18 6.83 -1.48 13.23
CA LEU A 18 7.83 -2.55 13.29
C LEU A 18 9.12 -2.16 12.57
N ILE A 19 9.02 -1.58 11.37
CA ILE A 19 10.20 -1.14 10.61
C ILE A 19 10.99 -0.10 11.40
N THR A 20 10.32 0.93 11.91
CA THR A 20 10.98 2.01 12.69
C THR A 20 11.67 1.48 13.95
N LEU A 21 11.02 0.57 14.68
CA LEU A 21 11.58 -0.07 15.87
C LEU A 21 12.79 -0.97 15.55
N TYR A 22 12.74 -1.72 14.46
CA TYR A 22 13.87 -2.55 14.02
C TYR A 22 15.05 -1.71 13.55
N VAL A 23 14.81 -0.65 12.78
CA VAL A 23 15.85 0.29 12.34
C VAL A 23 16.53 0.93 13.55
N PHE A 24 15.76 1.39 14.54
CA PHE A 24 16.30 1.91 15.80
C PHE A 24 17.19 0.87 16.49
N SER A 25 16.68 -0.35 16.66
CA SER A 25 17.40 -1.43 17.35
C SER A 25 18.73 -1.78 16.64
N ILE A 26 18.76 -1.74 15.31
CA ILE A 26 19.98 -1.96 14.53
C ILE A 26 20.98 -0.84 14.77
N ILE A 27 20.55 0.42 14.72
CA ILE A 27 21.45 1.57 14.91
C ILE A 27 22.03 1.58 16.31
N SER A 28 21.21 1.43 17.35
CA SER A 28 21.68 1.35 18.74
C SER A 28 22.66 0.19 18.94
N ALA A 29 22.39 -0.99 18.35
CA ALA A 29 23.30 -2.13 18.40
C ALA A 29 24.64 -1.85 17.69
N LEU A 30 24.66 -1.02 16.64
CA LEU A 30 25.88 -0.59 15.96
C LEU A 30 26.66 0.47 16.73
N THR A 31 26.00 1.29 17.56
CA THR A 31 26.65 2.40 18.29
C THR A 31 27.21 1.99 19.65
N GLU A 32 26.51 1.13 20.39
CA GLU A 32 26.84 0.85 21.81
C GLU A 32 27.57 -0.47 22.06
N PHE A 33 27.48 -1.45 21.15
CA PHE A 33 28.06 -2.77 21.36
C PHE A 33 29.35 -2.98 20.57
N GLU A 34 30.43 -3.39 21.25
CA GLU A 34 31.47 -4.15 20.58
C GLU A 34 30.81 -5.38 19.92
N LEU A 35 30.93 -5.50 18.59
CA LEU A 35 30.20 -6.50 17.79
C LEU A 35 30.58 -7.94 18.20
N THR A 36 29.93 -8.45 19.24
CA THR A 36 29.97 -9.87 19.58
C THR A 36 29.38 -10.70 18.44
N PRO A 37 29.78 -11.98 18.28
CA PRO A 37 29.21 -12.85 17.25
C PRO A 37 27.68 -12.97 17.33
N VAL A 38 27.12 -12.92 18.55
CA VAL A 38 25.68 -12.95 18.79
C VAL A 38 25.00 -11.66 18.31
N GLY A 39 25.61 -10.50 18.57
CA GLY A 39 25.11 -9.21 18.09
C GLY A 39 25.07 -9.13 16.56
N LYS A 40 26.09 -9.66 15.87
CA LYS A 40 26.12 -9.75 14.39
C LYS A 40 24.95 -10.58 13.84
N LEU A 41 24.66 -11.72 14.45
CA LEU A 41 23.55 -12.59 14.03
C LEU A 41 22.20 -11.91 14.26
N LEU A 42 22.05 -11.21 15.38
CA LEU A 42 20.84 -10.46 15.70
C LEU A 42 20.60 -9.30 14.71
N ILE A 43 21.63 -8.52 14.37
CA ILE A 43 21.54 -7.46 13.35
C ILE A 43 21.16 -8.05 11.98
N PHE A 44 21.75 -9.18 11.59
CA PHE A 44 21.39 -9.86 10.35
C PHE A 44 19.91 -10.27 10.32
N PHE A 45 19.41 -10.84 11.41
CA PHE A 45 18.00 -11.23 11.53
C PHE A 45 17.06 -10.02 11.51
N LEU A 46 17.39 -8.94 12.22
CA LEU A 46 16.60 -7.70 12.22
C LEU A 46 16.58 -7.04 10.84
N SER A 47 17.72 -6.99 10.15
CA SER A 47 17.81 -6.47 8.78
C SER A 47 16.95 -7.28 7.80
N TRP A 48 16.97 -8.61 7.94
CA TRP A 48 16.08 -9.50 7.17
C TRP A 48 14.60 -9.20 7.42
N LEU A 49 14.19 -8.99 8.68
CA LEU A 49 12.81 -8.64 9.02
C LEU A 49 12.37 -7.29 8.43
N VAL A 50 13.25 -6.28 8.48
CA VAL A 50 13.00 -4.99 7.81
C VAL A 50 12.79 -5.21 6.31
N MET A 51 13.65 -6.01 5.67
CA MET A 51 13.53 -6.26 4.23
C MET A 51 12.27 -7.04 3.83
N ALA A 52 11.89 -8.06 4.62
CA ALA A 52 10.68 -8.83 4.40
C ALA A 52 9.41 -7.99 4.57
N SER A 53 9.37 -7.12 5.59
CA SER A 53 8.23 -6.23 5.82
C SER A 53 8.09 -5.15 4.74
N ALA A 54 9.20 -4.62 4.23
CA ALA A 54 9.21 -3.68 3.11
C ALA A 54 8.73 -4.32 1.80
N THR A 55 9.16 -5.55 1.50
CA THR A 55 8.68 -6.28 0.31
C THR A 55 7.18 -6.59 0.40
N TYR A 56 6.66 -6.92 1.59
CA TYR A 56 5.23 -7.14 1.79
C TYR A 56 4.39 -5.88 1.49
N LEU A 57 4.82 -4.71 2.01
CA LEU A 57 4.17 -3.43 1.69
C LEU A 57 4.24 -3.10 0.20
N GLY A 58 5.41 -3.28 -0.42
CA GLY A 58 5.60 -3.04 -1.85
C GLY A 58 4.67 -3.92 -2.70
N PHE A 59 4.60 -5.21 -2.38
CA PHE A 59 3.70 -6.14 -3.08
C PHE A 59 2.23 -5.75 -2.94
N PHE A 60 1.80 -5.38 -1.73
CA PHE A 60 0.42 -4.96 -1.47
C PHE A 60 0.03 -3.68 -2.22
N ILE A 61 0.95 -2.73 -2.36
CA ILE A 61 0.70 -1.50 -3.12
C ILE A 61 0.67 -1.79 -4.63
N LEU A 62 1.56 -2.66 -5.13
CA LEU A 62 1.56 -3.07 -6.54
C LEU A 62 0.26 -3.78 -6.93
N THR A 63 -0.27 -4.69 -6.10
CA THR A 63 -1.55 -5.34 -6.38
C THR A 63 -2.70 -4.34 -6.39
N THR A 64 -2.65 -3.35 -5.50
CA THR A 64 -3.62 -2.24 -5.48
C THR A 64 -3.55 -1.39 -6.76
N GLU A 65 -2.35 -1.08 -7.26
CA GLU A 65 -2.20 -0.37 -8.53
C GLU A 65 -2.66 -1.18 -9.74
N MET A 66 -2.37 -2.48 -9.78
CA MET A 66 -2.89 -3.37 -10.83
C MET A 66 -4.41 -3.36 -10.83
N PHE A 67 -5.04 -3.43 -9.65
CA PHE A 67 -6.49 -3.35 -9.53
C PHE A 67 -7.05 -2.03 -10.08
N TYR A 68 -6.43 -0.87 -9.78
CA TYR A 68 -6.87 0.41 -10.36
C TYR A 68 -6.73 0.45 -11.88
N LYS A 69 -5.66 -0.13 -12.44
CA LYS A 69 -5.47 -0.20 -13.90
C LYS A 69 -6.52 -1.09 -14.57
N GLU A 70 -6.85 -2.22 -13.97
CA GLU A 70 -7.91 -3.10 -14.46
C GLU A 70 -9.29 -2.41 -14.39
N LEU A 71 -9.59 -1.72 -13.29
CA LEU A 71 -10.83 -0.96 -13.15
C LEU A 71 -10.95 0.14 -14.21
N ALA A 72 -9.86 0.87 -14.49
CA ALA A 72 -9.84 1.88 -15.55
C ALA A 72 -10.08 1.26 -16.94
N THR A 73 -9.50 0.08 -17.20
CA THR A 73 -9.70 -0.66 -18.46
C THR A 73 -11.12 -1.19 -18.59
N MET A 74 -11.72 -1.66 -17.49
CA MET A 74 -13.12 -2.07 -17.46
C MET A 74 -14.02 -0.90 -17.81
N LYS A 75 -13.78 0.28 -17.22
CA LYS A 75 -14.53 1.50 -17.49
C LYS A 75 -14.47 1.93 -18.96
N THR A 76 -13.30 1.87 -19.59
CA THR A 76 -13.16 2.20 -21.03
C THR A 76 -13.88 1.20 -21.92
N ASN A 77 -13.76 -0.09 -21.63
CA ASN A 77 -14.47 -1.15 -22.36
C ASN A 77 -15.99 -0.99 -22.24
N LEU A 78 -16.48 -0.65 -21.05
CA LEU A 78 -17.89 -0.46 -20.77
C LEU A 78 -18.44 0.77 -21.51
N PHE A 79 -17.68 1.86 -21.56
CA PHE A 79 -18.02 3.03 -22.37
C PHE A 79 -18.09 2.70 -23.86
N ARG A 80 -17.16 1.88 -24.38
CA ARG A 80 -17.20 1.42 -25.78
C ARG A 80 -18.45 0.59 -26.08
N VAL A 81 -18.79 -0.36 -25.22
CA VAL A 81 -20.01 -1.17 -25.35
C VAL A 81 -21.25 -0.29 -25.32
N PHE A 82 -21.29 0.71 -24.43
CA PHE A 82 -22.39 1.68 -24.36
C PHE A 82 -22.58 2.47 -25.66
N THR A 83 -21.50 2.80 -26.38
CA THR A 83 -21.58 3.52 -27.66
C THR A 83 -21.99 2.64 -28.84
N GLU A 84 -21.82 1.32 -28.75
CA GLU A 84 -22.10 0.37 -29.83
C GLU A 84 -23.49 -0.28 -29.74
N ILE A 85 -24.16 -0.21 -28.57
CA ILE A 85 -25.47 -0.82 -28.35
C ILE A 85 -26.61 0.03 -28.93
N THR A 86 -27.40 -0.60 -29.80
CA THR A 86 -28.62 -0.05 -30.40
C THR A 86 -29.89 -0.36 -29.61
N ASP A 87 -29.85 -1.38 -28.73
CA ASP A 87 -30.97 -1.80 -27.89
C ASP A 87 -31.15 -0.85 -26.70
N GLU A 88 -32.32 -0.21 -26.60
CA GLU A 88 -32.61 0.79 -25.56
C GLU A 88 -32.66 0.23 -24.13
N ASP A 89 -33.07 -1.02 -23.95
CA ASP A 89 -33.21 -1.62 -22.63
C ASP A 89 -31.83 -2.02 -22.08
N LEU A 90 -30.99 -2.64 -22.92
CA LEU A 90 -29.58 -2.89 -22.61
C LEU A 90 -28.81 -1.59 -22.36
N ARG A 91 -29.11 -0.53 -23.12
CA ARG A 91 -28.49 0.78 -22.92
C ARG A 91 -28.86 1.39 -21.57
N LYS A 92 -30.10 1.25 -21.11
CA LYS A 92 -30.51 1.73 -19.77
C LYS A 92 -29.81 0.96 -18.64
N GLU A 93 -29.70 -0.35 -18.76
CA GLU A 93 -29.06 -1.18 -17.74
C GLU A 93 -27.55 -0.88 -17.63
N ILE A 94 -26.86 -0.77 -18.77
CA ILE A 94 -25.45 -0.39 -18.82
C ILE A 94 -25.26 1.05 -18.35
N ASN A 95 -26.18 1.97 -18.64
CA ASN A 95 -26.12 3.31 -18.10
C ASN A 95 -26.22 3.31 -16.57
N ALA A 96 -27.13 2.53 -16.00
CA ALA A 96 -27.27 2.40 -14.55
C ALA A 96 -26.01 1.81 -13.90
N PHE A 97 -25.44 0.76 -14.49
CA PHE A 97 -24.19 0.15 -14.03
C PHE A 97 -22.99 1.11 -14.19
N SER A 98 -22.88 1.78 -15.33
CA SER A 98 -21.87 2.82 -15.58
C SER A 98 -22.00 3.95 -14.57
N LEU A 99 -23.20 4.43 -14.26
CA LEU A 99 -23.42 5.48 -13.26
C LEU A 99 -22.93 5.05 -11.87
N GLN A 100 -23.17 3.80 -11.49
CA GLN A 100 -22.68 3.24 -10.23
C GLN A 100 -21.14 3.16 -10.21
N MET A 101 -20.51 2.70 -11.29
CA MET A 101 -19.05 2.68 -11.43
C MET A 101 -18.41 4.08 -11.58
N LEU A 102 -19.11 5.05 -12.17
CA LEU A 102 -18.60 6.38 -12.50
C LEU A 102 -18.69 7.34 -11.31
N HIS A 103 -19.72 7.21 -10.48
CA HIS A 103 -19.89 8.03 -9.29
C HIS A 103 -19.05 7.56 -8.09
N GLU A 104 -18.72 6.27 -8.00
CA GLU A 104 -17.74 5.82 -7.02
C GLU A 104 -16.34 5.97 -7.60
N ASP A 105 -15.67 7.06 -7.24
CA ASP A 105 -14.23 7.24 -7.44
C ASP A 105 -13.53 6.17 -6.55
N TYR A 106 -13.41 4.95 -7.08
CA TYR A 106 -12.91 3.77 -6.36
C TYR A 106 -11.46 4.02 -5.95
N LYS A 107 -11.31 4.61 -4.77
CA LYS A 107 -10.04 4.79 -4.08
C LYS A 107 -10.09 3.90 -2.86
N ILE A 108 -9.24 2.89 -2.84
CA ILE A 108 -9.00 2.08 -1.66
C ILE A 108 -8.33 3.00 -0.66
N THR A 109 -9.11 3.41 0.35
CA THR A 109 -8.65 4.23 1.45
C THR A 109 -8.48 3.39 2.70
N ALA A 110 -7.45 3.71 3.48
CA ALA A 110 -7.23 3.14 4.80
C ALA A 110 -8.04 3.94 5.83
N ALA A 111 -9.23 3.44 6.17
CA ALA A 111 -10.26 4.07 7.01
C ALA A 111 -10.53 5.56 6.73
N GLY A 112 -10.36 6.02 5.49
CA GLY A 112 -10.52 7.42 5.10
C GLY A 112 -9.33 8.34 5.41
N PHE A 113 -8.23 7.84 5.98
CA PHE A 113 -7.04 8.65 6.31
C PHE A 113 -6.16 8.92 5.10
N PHE A 114 -5.87 7.90 4.30
CA PHE A 114 -5.01 8.02 3.11
C PHE A 114 -5.44 7.03 2.04
N ILE A 115 -5.13 7.37 0.80
CA ILE A 115 -5.32 6.53 -0.38
C ILE A 115 -4.11 5.60 -0.49
N ILE A 116 -4.37 4.34 -0.82
CA ILE A 116 -3.31 3.36 -1.04
C ILE A 116 -2.88 3.46 -2.50
N ASP A 117 -1.75 4.12 -2.73
CA ASP A 117 -1.12 4.30 -4.04
C ASP A 117 0.42 4.20 -3.92
N SER A 118 1.13 4.24 -5.05
CA SER A 118 2.61 4.27 -5.03
C SER A 118 3.19 5.46 -4.27
N LYS A 119 2.47 6.59 -4.16
CA LYS A 119 2.94 7.76 -3.42
C LYS A 119 3.00 7.47 -1.92
N LEU A 120 2.10 6.65 -1.39
CA LEU A 120 2.16 6.17 -0.01
C LEU A 120 3.48 5.43 0.25
N PHE A 121 3.91 4.55 -0.66
CA PHE A 121 5.18 3.83 -0.51
C PHE A 121 6.39 4.77 -0.46
N VAL A 122 6.43 5.75 -1.36
CA VAL A 122 7.49 6.77 -1.41
C VAL A 122 7.50 7.59 -0.12
N THR A 123 6.32 7.97 0.38
CA THR A 123 6.17 8.74 1.62
C THR A 123 6.68 7.95 2.83
N ILE A 124 6.30 6.68 2.96
CA ILE A 124 6.78 5.79 4.04
C ILE A 124 8.30 5.63 3.96
N SER A 125 8.84 5.38 2.76
CA SER A 125 10.28 5.21 2.55
C SER A 125 11.06 6.48 2.90
N ALA A 126 10.55 7.65 2.49
CA ALA A 126 11.15 8.94 2.83
C ALA A 126 11.11 9.21 4.34
N ALA A 127 10.01 8.88 5.01
CA ALA A 127 9.89 9.01 6.47
C ALA A 127 10.89 8.13 7.22
N ILE A 128 11.07 6.87 6.79
CA ILE A 128 12.07 5.96 7.38
C ILE A 128 13.49 6.48 7.14
N CYS A 129 13.79 6.96 5.93
CA CYS A 129 15.09 7.53 5.59
C CYS A 129 15.40 8.75 6.48
N MET A 130 14.45 9.70 6.56
CA MET A 130 14.58 10.89 7.40
C MET A 130 14.77 10.52 8.87
N TYR A 131 13.98 9.59 9.39
CA TYR A 131 14.13 9.09 10.76
C TYR A 131 15.52 8.51 11.01
N THR A 132 16.02 7.70 10.07
CA THR A 132 17.37 7.12 10.13
C THR A 132 18.45 8.19 10.15
N THR A 133 18.35 9.23 9.32
CA THR A 133 19.31 10.33 9.30
C THR A 133 19.32 11.15 10.58
N VAL A 134 18.18 11.30 11.25
CA VAL A 134 18.09 12.02 12.53
C VAL A 134 18.66 11.20 13.69
N LEU A 135 18.60 9.87 13.58
CA LEU A 135 19.02 8.96 14.65
C LEU A 135 20.53 8.69 14.68
N ILE A 136 21.21 8.82 13.54
CA ILE A 136 22.68 8.69 13.38
C ILE A 136 23.35 10.01 13.78
#